data_AF-A0A5J4VHC1-F1
#
_entry.id   AF-A0A5J4VHC1-F1
#
_cell.length_a   1.000
_cell.length_b   1.000
_cell.length_c   1.000
_cell.angle_alpha   90.00
_cell.angle_beta   90.00
_cell.angle_gamma   90.00
#
_symmetry.space_group_name_H-M   'P 1'
#
loop_
_entity.id
_entity.type
_entity.pdbx_description
1 polymer ?
#
loop_
_entity_poly.entity_id
_entity_poly.type
_entity_poly.pdbx_seq_one_letter_code
_entity_poly.pdbx_strand_id
1 'polypeptide(L)' 'EVNMDIVPRTVRLFINGVLQPVYMSGIPDSIQFYFFFNYSEESVTVLSLKRLSSPTDATVIGAKEVKWE' A
#
# COMPACT_ATOMS: atom_id res chain seq x y z
N GLU A 1 1.59 1.82 2.42
CA GLU A 1 0.91 1.64 3.71
C GLU A 1 -0.26 0.69 3.53
N VAL A 2 -0.48 -0.20 4.50
CA VAL A 2 -1.65 -1.10 4.52
C VAL A 2 -2.43 -0.82 5.80
N ASN A 3 -3.72 -0.53 5.67
CA ASN A 3 -4.62 -0.34 6.80
C ASN A 3 -5.45 -1.62 7.01
N MET A 4 -5.09 -2.38 8.03
CA MET A 4 -5.72 -3.65 8.42
C MET A 4 -6.79 -3.48 9.51
N ASP A 5 -6.93 -2.29 10.09
CA ASP A 5 -7.81 -2.00 11.23
C ASP A 5 -9.22 -1.57 10.82
N ILE A 6 -9.48 -1.37 9.53
CA ILE A 6 -10.79 -1.00 8.96
C ILE A 6 -11.33 -2.09 8.03
N VAL A 7 -12.65 -2.11 7.80
CA VAL A 7 -13.31 -2.95 6.80
C VAL A 7 -14.12 -2.05 5.85
N PRO A 8 -13.84 -2.05 4.53
CA PRO A 8 -12.83 -2.85 3.84
C PRO A 8 -11.40 -2.40 4.14
N ARG A 9 -10.47 -3.35 4.28
CA ARG A 9 -9.03 -3.08 4.44
C ARG A 9 -8.47 -2.46 3.17
N THR A 10 -7.46 -1.60 3.30
CA THR A 10 -6.96 -0.82 2.16
C THR A 10 -5.44 -0.82 2.01
N VAL A 11 -4.95 -0.67 0.78
CA VAL A 11 -3.55 -0.42 0.45
C VAL A 11 -3.42 0.94 -0.22
N ARG A 12 -2.47 1.75 0.26
CA ARG A 12 -2.10 3.05 -0.32
C ARG A 12 -0.62 3.10 -0.63
N LEU A 13 -0.27 3.65 -1.79
CA LEU A 13 1.12 3.83 -2.23
C LEU A 13 1.56 5.28 -2.00
N PHE A 14 2.75 5.43 -1.45
CA PHE A 14 3.44 6.71 -1.33
C PHE A 14 4.76 6.61 -2.10
N ILE A 15 5.03 7.58 -2.97
CA ILE A 15 6.30 7.70 -3.70
C ILE A 15 6.97 8.98 -3.23
N ASN A 16 8.18 8.88 -2.67
CA ASN A 16 8.91 10.01 -2.09
C ASN A 16 8.06 10.84 -1.10
N GLY A 17 7.24 10.16 -0.28
CA GLY A 17 6.34 10.78 0.70
C GLY A 17 5.02 11.32 0.13
N VAL A 18 4.80 11.25 -1.19
CA VAL A 18 3.59 11.74 -1.85
C VAL A 18 2.58 10.61 -2.06
N LEU A 19 1.36 10.76 -1.51
CA LEU A 19 0.25 9.83 -1.72
C LEU A 19 -0.13 9.77 -3.20
N GLN A 20 -0.15 8.56 -3.77
CA GLN A 20 -0.57 8.34 -5.15
C GLN A 20 -2.11 8.35 -5.28
N PRO A 21 -2.69 8.87 -6.39
CA PRO A 21 -4.14 8.99 -6.59
C PRO A 21 -4.83 7.66 -6.96
N VAL A 22 -4.33 6.55 -6.42
CA VAL A 22 -4.88 5.20 -6.58
C VAL A 22 -4.73 4.45 -5.25
N TYR A 23 -5.76 3.70 -4.89
CA TYR A 23 -5.74 2.83 -3.72
C TYR A 23 -6.46 1.53 -4.02
N MET A 24 -6.08 0.47 -3.29
CA MET A 24 -6.77 -0.81 -3.34
C MET A 24 -7.63 -0.99 -2.09
N SER A 25 -8.81 -1.58 -2.21
CA SER A 25 -9.69 -1.92 -1.09
C SER A 25 -10.17 -3.37 -1.14
N GLY A 26 -10.60 -3.89 0.00
CA GLY A 26 -11.17 -5.23 0.09
C GLY A 26 -10.14 -6.35 0.21
N ILE A 27 -8.88 -6.03 0.54
CA ILE A 27 -7.83 -7.04 0.71
C ILE A 27 -8.15 -8.03 1.86
N PRO A 28 -7.63 -9.26 1.82
CA PRO A 28 -7.89 -10.28 2.84
C PRO A 28 -7.41 -9.91 4.24
N ASP A 29 -7.77 -10.71 5.24
CA ASP A 29 -7.33 -10.53 6.64
C ASP A 29 -5.86 -10.92 6.89
N SER A 30 -5.23 -11.58 5.92
CA SER A 30 -3.81 -11.93 5.91
C SER A 30 -3.19 -11.58 4.57
N ILE A 31 -2.04 -10.91 4.59
CA ILE A 31 -1.30 -10.49 3.39
C ILE A 31 0.20 -10.73 3.55
N GLN A 32 0.92 -10.75 2.43
CA GLN A 32 2.38 -10.73 2.40
C GLN A 32 2.86 -9.61 1.48
N PHE A 33 3.96 -8.96 1.85
CA PHE A 33 4.66 -8.06 0.93
C PHE A 33 5.50 -8.90 -0.03
N TYR A 34 5.28 -8.71 -1.32
CA TYR A 34 6.00 -9.39 -2.39
C TYR A 34 6.61 -8.37 -3.36
N PHE A 35 7.75 -8.71 -3.93
CA PHE A 35 8.46 -7.91 -4.91
C PHE A 35 8.69 -8.75 -6.16
N PHE A 36 8.25 -8.22 -7.30
CA PHE A 36 8.43 -8.83 -8.61
C PHE A 36 9.60 -8.16 -9.34
N PHE A 37 10.44 -8.96 -9.98
CA PHE A 37 11.58 -8.51 -10.79
C PHE A 37 11.41 -9.00 -12.22
N ASN A 38 11.59 -8.12 -13.21
CA ASN A 38 11.48 -8.44 -14.64
C ASN A 38 12.82 -8.88 -15.24
N TYR A 39 13.94 -8.33 -14.75
CA TYR A 39 15.26 -8.51 -15.35
C TYR A 39 16.28 -9.01 -14.33
N SER A 40 17.33 -9.67 -14.83
CA SER A 40 18.52 -9.97 -14.03
C SER A 40 19.15 -8.67 -13.53
N GLU A 41 19.71 -8.70 -12.31
CA GLU A 41 20.36 -7.57 -11.61
C GLU A 41 19.42 -6.53 -10.99
N GLU A 42 18.10 -6.64 -11.17
CA GLU A 42 17.18 -5.83 -10.37
C GLU A 42 17.27 -6.20 -8.89
N SER A 43 17.23 -5.19 -8.02
CA SER A 43 17.27 -5.39 -6.58
C SER A 43 16.35 -4.41 -5.86
N VAL A 44 15.84 -4.82 -4.71
CA VAL A 44 15.06 -3.98 -3.80
C VAL A 44 15.66 -4.09 -2.41
N THR A 45 15.68 -2.99 -1.67
CA THR A 45 16.08 -2.97 -0.26
C THR A 45 14.92 -2.47 0.58
N VAL A 46 14.47 -3.30 1.53
CA VAL A 46 13.49 -2.88 2.54
C VAL A 46 14.24 -2.22 3.68
N LEU A 47 14.13 -0.90 3.81
CA LEU A 47 14.83 -0.14 4.85
C LEU A 47 14.25 -0.38 6.25
N SER A 48 12.93 -0.50 6.35
CA SER A 48 12.24 -0.78 7.62
C SER A 48 10.82 -1.28 7.37
N LEU A 49 10.32 -2.13 8.28
CA LEU A 49 8.90 -2.45 8.41
C LEU A 49 8.42 -1.93 9.77
N LYS A 50 7.42 -1.05 9.76
CA LYS A 50 6.90 -0.41 10.97
C LYS A 50 5.39 -0.49 11.00
N ARG A 51 4.84 -0.76 12.19
CA ARG A 51 3.41 -0.57 12.46
C ARG A 51 3.17 0.88 12.88
N LEU A 52 2.24 1.55 12.22
CA LEU A 52 1.82 2.90 12.59
C LEU A 52 0.73 2.81 13.67
N SER A 53 0.68 3.77 14.59
CA SER A 53 -0.38 3.88 15.61
C SER A 53 -1.71 4.40 15.05
N SER A 54 -1.63 5.15 13.96
CA SER A 54 -2.76 5.63 13.18
C SER A 54 -2.38 5.64 11.70
N PRO A 55 -3.34 5.52 10.77
CA PRO A 55 -3.08 5.68 9.35
C PRO A 55 -2.50 7.07 9.04
N THR A 56 -1.74 7.18 7.95
CA THR A 56 -1.29 8.49 7.47
C THR A 56 -2.49 9.31 7.01
N ASP A 57 -2.70 10.48 7.63
CA ASP A 57 -3.79 11.40 7.28
C ASP A 57 -3.45 12.13 5.97
N ALA A 58 -3.84 11.50 4.86
CA ALA A 58 -3.62 12.02 3.52
C ALA A 58 -4.88 11.76 2.68
N THR A 59 -5.47 12.85 2.17
CA THR A 59 -6.55 12.82 1.20
C THR A 59 -6.02 13.27 -0.16
N VAL A 60 -6.49 12.63 -1.23
CA VAL A 60 -6.11 12.99 -2.60
C VAL A 60 -7.39 13.12 -3.43
N ILE A 61 -7.56 14.29 -4.06
CA ILE A 61 -8.72 14.56 -4.91
C ILE A 61 -8.66 13.65 -6.13
N GLY A 62 -9.79 13.03 -6.47
CA GLY A 62 -9.89 12.15 -7.64
C GLY A 62 -9.22 10.77 -7.46
N ALA A 63 -9.05 10.31 -6.21
CA ALA A 63 -8.55 8.98 -5.92
C ALA A 63 -9.36 7.89 -6.66
N LYS A 64 -8.66 6.98 -7.33
CA LYS A 64 -9.28 5.82 -7.98
C LYS A 64 -9.18 4.59 -7.09
N GLU A 65 -10.31 3.94 -6.86
CA GLU A 65 -10.39 2.66 -6.14
C GLU A 65 -10.16 1.48 -7.08
N VAL A 66 -9.33 0.54 -6.65
CA VAL A 66 -9.21 -0.80 -7.24
C VAL A 66 -9.70 -1.81 -6.21
N LYS A 67 -10.76 -2.55 -6.52
CA LYS A 67 -11.25 -3.60 -5.63
C LYS A 67 -10.36 -4.84 -5.76
N TRP A 68 -10.04 -5.43 -4.63
CA TRP A 68 -9.49 -6.79 -4.57
C TRP A 68 -10.63 -7.78 -4.88
N GLU A 69 -10.43 -8.63 -5.88
CA GLU A 69 -11.35 -9.69 -6.31
C GLU A 69 -10.77 -11.07 -5.97
#